data_AF-A0A062XUB8-F1
#
_entry.id   AF-A0A062XUB8-F1
#
_cell.length_a   1.000
_cell.length_b   1.000
_cell.length_c   1.000
_cell.angle_alpha   90.00
_cell.angle_beta   90.00
_cell.angle_gamma   90.00
#
_symmetry.space_group_name_H-M   'P 1'
#
loop_
_entity.id
_entity.type
_entity.pdbx_description
1 polymer ?
#
loop_
_entity_poly.entity_id
_entity_poly.type
_entity_poly.pdbx_seq_one_letter_code
_entity_poly.pdbx_strand_id
1 'polypeptide(L)'
;MAGLELEASLARKPNVYLKLDLGERLLQIKARGVVLDQVVVKAVEAATRQPFYQPPEPLALEVPVILEVLQGPGDTDREVIAPPSLRPARSAEEEEEEGAAKPTPSLQGPTPNPTPRPETPSRYRVELTKNGSKGGEASPLVLWVANDLPARSLWERFRQAVKEGWAFLAHHEEVPQEPPGIVLVVDPEDARRLHHLFRQGMALLVTANTP
;
A
#
# COMPACT_ATOMS: atom_id res chain seq x y z
N MET A 1 -23.23 5.28 -13.35
CA MET A 1 -22.82 6.50 -14.09
C MET A 1 -21.68 7.24 -13.36
N ALA A 2 -21.86 7.67 -12.11
CA ALA A 2 -20.81 8.41 -11.37
C ALA A 2 -19.42 7.74 -11.33
N GLY A 3 -19.33 6.42 -11.20
CA GLY A 3 -18.05 5.71 -11.19
C GLY A 3 -17.26 5.80 -12.51
N LEU A 4 -17.96 5.83 -13.64
CA LEU A 4 -17.35 5.98 -14.97
C LEU A 4 -16.81 7.39 -15.19
N GLU A 5 -17.50 8.40 -14.68
CA GLU A 5 -17.06 9.80 -14.76
C GLU A 5 -15.79 10.03 -13.92
N LEU A 6 -15.76 9.47 -12.71
CA LEU A 6 -14.57 9.49 -11.85
C LEU A 6 -13.40 8.73 -12.50
N GLU A 7 -13.66 7.56 -13.08
CA GLU A 7 -12.64 6.81 -13.83
C GLU A 7 -12.12 7.60 -15.03
N ALA A 8 -13.00 8.25 -15.80
CA ALA A 8 -12.61 9.08 -16.93
C ALA A 8 -11.73 10.27 -16.48
N SER A 9 -11.99 10.83 -15.29
CA SER A 9 -11.17 11.90 -14.72
C SER A 9 -9.73 11.44 -14.41
N LEU A 10 -9.57 10.19 -13.95
CA LEU A 10 -8.26 9.57 -13.68
C LEU A 10 -7.56 9.15 -14.97
N ALA A 11 -8.30 8.57 -15.92
CA ALA A 11 -7.78 8.12 -17.20
C ALA A 11 -7.25 9.26 -18.09
N ARG A 12 -7.70 10.50 -17.88
CA ARG A 12 -7.14 11.68 -18.56
C ARG A 12 -5.72 12.02 -18.09
N LYS A 13 -5.33 11.60 -16.90
CA LYS A 13 -3.98 11.85 -16.35
C LYS A 13 -3.02 10.75 -16.83
N PRO A 14 -1.74 11.08 -17.06
CA PRO A 14 -0.74 10.09 -17.48
C PRO A 14 -0.29 9.13 -16.36
N ASN A 15 -0.91 9.21 -15.17
CA ASN A 15 -0.47 8.49 -13.98
C ASN A 15 -1.11 7.10 -13.87
N VAL A 16 -0.42 6.20 -13.18
CA VAL A 16 -0.98 4.91 -12.74
C VAL A 16 -1.98 5.17 -11.61
N TYR A 17 -3.12 4.49 -11.65
CA TYR A 17 -4.13 4.51 -10.60
C TYR A 17 -4.66 3.10 -10.35
N LEU A 18 -5.18 2.88 -9.15
CA LEU A 18 -5.79 1.63 -8.74
C LEU A 18 -7.31 1.77 -8.78
N LYS A 19 -8.02 0.73 -9.22
CA LYS A 19 -9.48 0.64 -9.18
C LYS A 19 -9.87 -0.60 -8.41
N LEU A 20 -10.46 -0.42 -7.24
CA LEU A 20 -11.02 -1.49 -6.42
C LEU A 20 -12.52 -1.60 -6.69
N ASP A 21 -12.94 -2.69 -7.33
CA ASP A 21 -14.34 -3.04 -7.46
C ASP A 21 -14.78 -3.96 -6.32
N LEU A 22 -15.67 -3.45 -5.47
CA LEU A 22 -16.22 -4.18 -4.32
C LEU A 22 -17.23 -5.26 -4.73
N GLY A 23 -17.91 -5.10 -5.87
CA GLY A 23 -18.89 -6.06 -6.38
C GLY A 23 -18.21 -7.26 -7.02
N GLU A 24 -17.25 -7.00 -7.90
CA GLU A 24 -16.47 -8.06 -8.60
C GLU A 24 -15.32 -8.62 -7.74
N ARG A 25 -15.00 -7.96 -6.62
CA ARG A 25 -13.84 -8.26 -5.76
C ARG A 25 -12.54 -8.29 -6.56
N LEU A 26 -12.31 -7.23 -7.32
CA LEU A 26 -11.18 -7.12 -8.22
C LEU A 26 -10.45 -5.80 -7.98
N LEU A 27 -9.14 -5.86 -7.83
CA LEU A 27 -8.28 -4.68 -7.83
C LEU A 27 -7.56 -4.60 -9.17
N GLN A 28 -7.92 -3.60 -9.97
CA GLN A 28 -7.29 -3.33 -11.27
C GLN A 28 -6.22 -2.25 -11.13
N ILE A 29 -5.07 -2.49 -11.75
CA ILE A 29 -3.99 -1.52 -11.90
C ILE A 29 -4.13 -0.92 -13.29
N LYS A 30 -4.41 0.38 -13.38
CA LYS A 30 -4.73 1.04 -14.64
C LYS A 30 -3.83 2.24 -14.91
N ALA A 31 -3.61 2.52 -16.19
CA ALA A 31 -3.01 3.76 -16.65
C ALA A 31 -3.75 4.22 -17.90
N ARG A 32 -4.12 5.50 -17.95
CA ARG A 32 -4.87 6.09 -19.09
C ARG A 32 -6.12 5.29 -19.51
N GLY A 33 -6.81 4.66 -18.55
CA GLY A 33 -8.00 3.83 -18.81
C GLY A 33 -7.70 2.38 -19.23
N VAL A 34 -6.44 2.04 -19.54
CA VAL A 34 -6.01 0.69 -19.89
C VAL A 34 -5.70 -0.10 -18.63
N VAL A 35 -6.15 -1.35 -18.56
CA VAL A 35 -5.79 -2.29 -17.48
C VAL A 35 -4.39 -2.84 -17.76
N LEU A 36 -3.46 -2.60 -16.86
CA LEU A 36 -2.09 -3.11 -16.93
C LEU A 36 -1.97 -4.47 -16.25
N ASP A 37 -2.64 -4.61 -15.10
CA ASP A 37 -2.63 -5.82 -14.28
C ASP A 37 -3.91 -5.86 -13.42
N GLN A 38 -4.25 -7.03 -12.89
CA GLN A 38 -5.39 -7.25 -12.02
C GLN A 38 -5.08 -8.25 -10.92
N VAL A 39 -5.61 -7.98 -9.73
CA VAL A 39 -5.47 -8.81 -8.53
C VAL A 39 -6.86 -9.21 -8.06
N VAL A 40 -7.05 -10.51 -7.85
CA VAL A 40 -8.30 -11.04 -7.28
C VAL A 40 -8.29 -10.78 -5.78
N VAL A 41 -9.37 -10.18 -5.29
CA VAL A 41 -9.55 -9.86 -3.88
C VAL A 41 -10.41 -10.95 -3.26
N LYS A 42 -9.90 -11.63 -2.24
CA LYS A 42 -10.66 -12.67 -1.53
C LYS A 42 -11.79 -12.07 -0.71
N ALA A 43 -11.50 -10.97 -0.03
CA ALA A 43 -12.45 -10.23 0.79
C ALA A 43 -12.06 -8.76 0.90
N VAL A 44 -13.07 -7.90 0.98
CA VAL A 44 -12.93 -6.50 1.38
C VAL A 44 -13.81 -6.30 2.60
N GLU A 45 -13.23 -5.86 3.72
CA GLU A 45 -13.99 -5.55 4.92
C GLU A 45 -13.72 -4.13 5.41
N ALA A 46 -14.75 -3.50 5.97
CA ALA A 46 -14.56 -2.35 6.83
C ALA A 46 -13.86 -2.79 8.12
N ALA A 47 -12.68 -2.25 8.41
CA ALA A 47 -12.05 -2.37 9.71
C ALA A 47 -12.14 -1.04 10.44
N THR A 48 -12.98 -1.00 11.46
CA THR A 48 -12.90 0.00 12.52
C THR A 48 -12.53 -0.75 13.79
N ARG A 49 -11.46 -0.34 14.49
CA ARG A 49 -11.12 -0.97 15.78
C ARG A 49 -12.20 -0.61 16.79
N GLN A 50 -13.10 -1.54 17.03
CA GLN A 50 -14.26 -1.33 17.91
C GLN A 50 -14.20 -2.19 19.17
N PRO A 51 -14.69 -1.65 20.31
CA PRO A 51 -14.84 -2.42 21.52
C PRO A 51 -15.68 -3.68 21.29
N PHE A 52 -15.33 -4.76 21.98
CA PHE A 52 -16.00 -6.06 21.84
C PHE A 52 -17.52 -6.01 22.02
N TYR A 53 -18.02 -5.10 22.87
CA TYR A 53 -19.43 -4.96 23.20
C TYR A 53 -20.22 -4.15 22.16
N GLN A 54 -19.56 -3.54 21.17
CA GLN A 54 -20.23 -2.81 20.10
C GLN A 54 -20.38 -3.69 18.86
N PRO A 55 -21.56 -3.70 18.21
CA PRO A 55 -21.72 -4.34 16.92
C PRO A 55 -20.80 -3.65 15.90
N PRO A 56 -20.23 -4.39 14.93
CA PRO A 56 -19.35 -3.83 13.91
C PRO A 56 -20.10 -2.73 13.15
N GLU A 57 -19.66 -1.49 13.30
CA GLU A 57 -20.21 -0.38 12.52
C GLU A 57 -19.68 -0.45 11.10
N PRO A 58 -20.56 -0.36 10.08
CA PRO A 58 -20.13 -0.33 8.70
C PRO A 58 -19.33 0.95 8.44
N LEU A 59 -18.20 0.83 7.73
CA LEU A 59 -17.46 1.99 7.27
C LEU A 59 -18.36 2.83 6.36
N ALA A 60 -18.64 4.07 6.76
CA ALA A 60 -19.41 5.02 5.97
C ALA A 60 -18.56 5.56 4.79
N LEU A 61 -18.28 4.70 3.82
CA LEU A 61 -17.62 5.08 2.57
C LEU A 61 -18.67 5.35 1.50
N GLU A 62 -18.77 6.59 1.04
CA GLU A 62 -19.65 6.98 -0.05
C GLU A 62 -19.09 6.50 -1.39
N VAL A 63 -19.43 5.29 -1.81
CA VAL A 63 -18.97 4.70 -3.07
C VAL A 63 -19.87 5.17 -4.23
N PRO A 64 -19.33 5.57 -5.40
CA PRO A 64 -17.92 5.55 -5.81
C PRO A 64 -17.12 6.76 -5.30
N VAL A 65 -15.86 6.52 -4.89
CA VAL A 65 -14.98 7.56 -4.33
C VAL A 65 -13.54 7.40 -4.79
N ILE A 66 -12.84 8.53 -4.96
CA ILE A 66 -11.40 8.56 -5.17
C ILE A 66 -10.71 8.86 -3.84
N LEU A 67 -9.89 7.91 -3.40
CA LEU A 67 -8.96 8.05 -2.30
C LEU A 67 -7.56 8.31 -2.86
N GLU A 68 -6.74 9.03 -2.11
CA GLU A 68 -5.35 9.29 -2.44
C GLU A 68 -4.46 8.68 -1.37
N VAL A 69 -3.39 8.03 -1.80
CA VAL A 69 -2.39 7.46 -0.89
C VAL A 69 -1.59 8.61 -0.28
N LEU A 70 -1.69 8.77 1.04
CA LEU A 70 -0.85 9.71 1.80
C LEU A 70 0.54 9.14 2.05
N GLN A 71 0.58 7.87 2.46
CA GLN A 71 1.82 7.16 2.76
C GLN A 71 1.62 5.68 2.45
N GLY A 72 2.50 5.11 1.62
CA GLY A 72 2.53 3.69 1.35
C GLY A 72 3.91 3.08 1.63
N PRO A 73 4.01 1.75 1.70
CA PRO A 73 5.29 1.07 1.92
C PRO A 73 6.26 1.24 0.73
N GLY A 74 5.75 1.61 -0.45
CA GLY A 74 6.59 1.99 -1.59
C GLY A 74 7.44 3.24 -1.35
N ASP A 75 7.07 4.08 -0.37
CA ASP A 75 7.77 5.33 -0.04
C ASP A 75 8.90 5.12 0.97
N THR A 76 8.77 4.17 1.91
CA THR A 76 9.73 3.93 3.00
C THR A 76 10.83 2.94 2.67
N ASP A 77 10.56 1.95 1.82
CA ASP A 77 11.41 0.76 1.69
C ASP A 77 12.49 0.86 0.62
N ARG A 78 12.68 2.06 0.04
CA ARG A 78 13.78 2.33 -0.89
C ARG A 78 14.90 3.05 -0.17
N GLU A 79 15.96 2.31 0.16
CA GLU A 79 17.25 2.92 0.46
C GLU A 79 17.74 3.66 -0.80
N VAL A 80 17.76 4.98 -0.76
CA VAL A 80 18.48 5.79 -1.75
C VAL A 80 19.97 5.67 -1.41
N ILE A 81 20.62 4.65 -1.96
CA ILE A 81 22.08 4.55 -1.94
C ILE A 81 22.61 5.55 -2.97
N ALA A 82 22.66 6.84 -2.60
CA ALA A 82 23.42 7.80 -3.36
C ALA A 82 24.89 7.37 -3.30
N PRO A 83 25.59 7.23 -4.45
CA PRO A 83 27.02 6.97 -4.41
C PRO A 83 27.71 8.09 -3.61
N PRO A 84 28.68 7.76 -2.73
CA PRO A 84 29.32 8.73 -1.83
C PRO A 84 30.06 9.86 -2.57
N SER A 85 30.29 9.69 -3.87
CA SER A 85 30.71 10.77 -4.77
C SER A 85 30.02 10.60 -6.13
N LEU A 86 29.46 11.69 -6.64
CA LEU A 86 29.00 11.75 -8.02
C LEU A 86 30.24 11.91 -8.90
N ARG A 87 30.50 10.94 -9.78
CA ARG A 87 31.50 11.15 -10.84
C ARG A 87 30.92 12.17 -11.82
N PRO A 88 31.63 13.26 -12.13
CA PRO A 88 31.20 14.18 -13.18
C PRO A 88 31.05 13.39 -14.48
N ALA A 89 29.98 13.66 -15.23
CA ALA A 89 29.79 13.07 -16.55
C ALA A 89 31.02 13.45 -17.40
N ARG A 90 31.74 12.43 -17.89
CA ARG A 90 32.83 12.65 -18.85
C ARG A 90 32.23 13.31 -20.10
N SER A 91 32.89 14.33 -20.62
CA SER A 91 32.54 14.95 -21.90
C SER A 91 32.64 13.90 -23.02
N ALA A 92 31.76 14.00 -24.01
CA ALA A 92 31.62 13.04 -25.12
C ALA A 92 32.91 12.78 -25.94
N GLU A 93 33.97 13.57 -25.72
CA GLU A 93 35.27 13.43 -26.37
C GLU A 93 36.18 12.39 -25.69
N GLU A 94 35.90 11.95 -24.45
CA GLU A 94 36.69 10.91 -23.75
C GLU A 94 36.13 9.47 -23.95
N GLU A 95 34.98 9.31 -24.61
CA GLU A 95 34.35 7.99 -24.83
C GLU A 95 34.99 7.19 -25.99
N GLU A 96 35.80 7.82 -26.85
CA GLU A 96 36.41 7.15 -28.02
C GLU A 96 37.81 6.54 -27.75
N GLU A 97 38.47 6.80 -26.61
CA GLU A 97 39.84 6.31 -26.33
C GLU A 97 39.95 5.06 -25.44
N GLU A 98 38.88 4.55 -24.83
CA GLU A 98 38.92 3.24 -24.13
C GLU A 98 38.67 2.06 -25.09
N GLY A 99 39.44 2.05 -26.19
CA GLY A 99 39.61 0.88 -27.03
C GLY A 99 40.51 -0.17 -26.35
N ALA A 100 39.90 -1.27 -25.90
CA ALA A 100 40.53 -2.57 -25.63
C ALA A 100 41.68 -2.61 -24.58
N ALA A 101 41.37 -2.36 -23.31
CA ALA A 101 42.25 -2.79 -22.22
C ALA A 101 41.95 -4.26 -21.81
N LYS A 102 42.93 -5.14 -22.03
CA LYS A 102 42.98 -6.55 -21.63
C LYS A 102 42.71 -6.69 -20.11
N PRO A 103 41.93 -7.68 -19.63
CA PRO A 103 41.67 -7.82 -18.20
C PRO A 103 42.94 -8.28 -17.48
N THR A 104 43.51 -7.40 -16.64
CA THR A 104 44.52 -7.74 -15.64
C THR A 104 43.84 -8.54 -14.53
N PRO A 105 44.39 -9.68 -14.07
CA PRO A 105 43.78 -10.44 -12.98
C PRO A 105 43.98 -9.66 -11.67
N SER A 106 42.93 -9.00 -11.21
CA SER A 106 42.91 -8.34 -9.91
C SER A 106 42.79 -9.38 -8.80
N LEU A 107 43.65 -9.22 -7.80
CA LEU A 107 43.74 -10.02 -6.58
C LEU A 107 42.36 -10.15 -5.91
N GLN A 108 42.06 -11.38 -5.47
CA GLN A 108 40.86 -11.77 -4.72
C GLN A 108 40.69 -10.92 -3.46
N GLY A 109 39.95 -9.81 -3.57
CA GLY A 109 39.30 -9.19 -2.42
C GLY A 109 38.17 -10.10 -1.93
N PRO A 110 37.80 -10.06 -0.64
CA PRO A 110 36.68 -10.85 -0.14
C PRO A 110 35.43 -10.48 -0.93
N THR A 111 34.81 -11.49 -1.54
CA THR A 111 33.53 -11.37 -2.23
C THR A 111 32.56 -10.66 -1.28
N PRO A 112 31.97 -9.50 -1.65
CA PRO A 112 31.00 -8.86 -0.79
C PRO A 112 29.87 -9.87 -0.55
N ASN A 113 29.71 -10.28 0.71
CA ASN A 113 28.62 -11.16 1.09
C ASN A 113 27.32 -10.43 0.70
N PRO A 114 26.51 -10.97 -0.24
CA PRO A 114 25.28 -10.30 -0.61
C PRO A 114 24.40 -10.22 0.62
N THR A 115 24.21 -9.02 1.15
CA THR A 115 23.26 -8.79 2.24
C THR A 115 21.92 -9.37 1.78
N PRO A 116 21.32 -10.32 2.52
CA PRO A 116 20.04 -10.88 2.13
C PRO A 116 19.04 -9.72 2.04
N ARG A 117 18.46 -9.52 0.85
CA ARG A 117 17.42 -8.51 0.68
C ARG A 117 16.26 -8.90 1.61
N PRO A 118 15.75 -7.97 2.45
CA PRO A 118 14.55 -8.25 3.23
C PRO A 118 13.44 -8.66 2.28
N GLU A 119 12.78 -9.79 2.57
CA GLU A 119 11.62 -10.21 1.80
C GLU A 119 10.52 -9.15 1.92
N THR A 120 9.92 -8.77 0.80
CA THR A 120 8.78 -7.84 0.80
C THR A 120 7.67 -8.39 1.67
N PRO A 121 7.15 -7.61 2.64
CA PRO A 121 6.10 -8.08 3.52
C PRO A 121 4.80 -8.28 2.73
N SER A 122 4.08 -9.37 3.04
CA SER A 122 2.75 -9.63 2.48
C SER A 122 1.63 -9.01 3.30
N ARG A 123 1.97 -8.32 4.41
CA ARG A 123 1.02 -7.64 5.28
C ARG A 123 1.56 -6.25 5.58
N TYR A 124 0.80 -5.21 5.24
CA TYR A 124 1.23 -3.84 5.41
C TYR A 124 0.04 -2.88 5.49
N ARG A 125 0.33 -1.68 5.98
CA ARG A 125 -0.61 -0.59 6.17
C ARG A 125 -0.35 0.50 5.13
N VAL A 126 -1.41 1.02 4.53
CA VAL A 126 -1.37 2.17 3.62
C VAL A 126 -2.28 3.26 4.18
N GLU A 127 -1.79 4.48 4.26
CA GLU A 127 -2.58 5.62 4.70
C GLU A 127 -3.23 6.29 3.50
N LEU A 128 -4.54 6.55 3.61
CA LEU A 128 -5.39 7.08 2.58
C LEU A 128 -6.05 8.37 3.05
N THR A 129 -6.33 9.26 2.10
CA THR A 129 -7.15 10.46 2.30
C THR A 129 -8.22 10.58 1.23
N LYS A 130 -9.33 11.26 1.52
CA LYS A 130 -10.37 11.55 0.52
C LYS A 130 -9.88 12.72 -0.34
N ASN A 131 -9.83 12.54 -1.66
CA ASN A 131 -9.35 13.60 -2.55
C ASN A 131 -10.35 14.78 -2.55
N GLY A 132 -9.93 15.96 -2.08
CA GLY A 132 -10.77 17.16 -2.01
C GLY A 132 -10.76 17.95 -0.70
N SER A 133 -10.18 17.40 0.37
CA SER A 133 -10.01 18.12 1.64
C SER A 133 -8.80 19.07 1.59
N LYS A 134 -8.91 20.13 0.79
CA LYS A 134 -8.06 21.30 0.94
C LYS A 134 -8.48 22.06 2.20
N GLY A 135 -7.81 21.76 3.30
CA GLY A 135 -7.92 22.51 4.55
C GLY A 135 -8.87 21.88 5.56
N GLY A 136 -8.29 21.31 6.62
CA GLY A 136 -8.96 20.95 7.87
C GLY A 136 -9.83 19.71 7.81
N GLU A 137 -9.48 18.70 8.60
CA GLU A 137 -10.41 17.62 9.03
C GLU A 137 -10.79 16.53 8.02
N ALA A 138 -9.90 16.13 7.10
CA ALA A 138 -10.01 14.77 6.57
C ALA A 138 -9.37 13.78 7.54
N SER A 139 -10.19 13.03 8.26
CA SER A 139 -9.73 11.89 9.05
C SER A 139 -8.97 10.92 8.13
N PRO A 140 -7.72 10.56 8.45
CA PRO A 140 -6.96 9.60 7.65
C PRO A 140 -7.68 8.26 7.68
N LEU A 141 -7.88 7.68 6.49
CA LEU A 141 -8.37 6.31 6.33
C LEU A 141 -7.18 5.38 6.22
N VAL A 142 -7.34 4.14 6.66
CA VAL A 142 -6.27 3.13 6.55
C VAL A 142 -6.69 2.01 5.63
N LEU A 143 -5.82 1.59 4.71
CA LEU A 143 -5.96 0.36 3.95
C LEU A 143 -4.96 -0.67 4.46
N TRP A 144 -5.49 -1.75 5.03
CA TRP A 144 -4.72 -2.91 5.46
C TRP A 144 -4.70 -3.92 4.34
N VAL A 145 -3.52 -4.22 3.80
CA VAL A 145 -3.35 -5.36 2.90
C VAL A 145 -2.93 -6.56 3.73
N ALA A 146 -3.73 -7.63 3.69
CA ALA A 146 -3.51 -8.81 4.50
C ALA A 146 -3.79 -10.10 3.73
N ASN A 147 -3.27 -11.21 4.23
CA ASN A 147 -3.53 -12.54 3.67
C ASN A 147 -4.78 -13.18 4.25
N ASP A 148 -5.17 -12.74 5.45
CA ASP A 148 -6.25 -13.30 6.24
C ASP A 148 -7.06 -12.16 6.87
N LEU A 149 -8.31 -12.47 7.19
CA LEU A 149 -9.20 -11.55 7.87
C LEU A 149 -8.79 -11.42 9.34
N PRO A 150 -8.97 -10.24 9.96
CA PRO A 150 -8.82 -10.09 11.39
C PRO A 150 -9.77 -11.05 12.12
N ALA A 151 -9.33 -11.58 13.26
CA ALA A 151 -9.98 -12.64 14.01
C ALA A 151 -11.49 -12.38 14.22
N ARG A 152 -12.32 -13.20 13.56
CA ARG A 152 -13.78 -13.02 13.52
C ARG A 152 -14.51 -13.72 14.67
N SER A 153 -13.91 -14.70 15.34
CA SER A 153 -14.66 -15.47 16.32
C SER A 153 -14.89 -14.66 17.59
N LEU A 154 -16.10 -14.73 18.14
CA LEU A 154 -16.45 -14.09 19.43
C LEU A 154 -15.48 -14.49 20.55
N TRP A 155 -14.95 -15.72 20.49
CA TRP A 155 -13.97 -16.25 21.44
C TRP A 155 -12.59 -15.58 21.29
N GLU A 156 -12.13 -15.34 20.07
CA GLU A 156 -10.88 -14.60 19.82
C GLU A 156 -11.04 -13.14 20.22
N ARG A 157 -12.16 -12.49 19.86
CA ARG A 157 -12.43 -11.10 20.27
C ARG A 157 -12.53 -10.96 21.79
N PHE A 158 -13.13 -11.94 22.48
CA PHE A 158 -13.16 -11.97 23.95
C PHE A 158 -11.77 -12.13 24.56
N ARG A 159 -10.95 -13.07 24.07
CA ARG A 159 -9.56 -13.23 24.55
C ARG A 159 -8.72 -11.98 24.31
N GLN A 160 -8.90 -11.33 23.16
CA GLN A 160 -8.25 -10.06 22.82
C GLN A 160 -8.68 -8.97 23.81
N ALA A 161 -9.99 -8.83 24.05
CA ALA A 161 -10.54 -7.84 24.99
C ALA A 161 -10.09 -8.08 26.43
N VAL A 162 -9.94 -9.34 26.86
CA VAL A 162 -9.39 -9.67 28.19
C VAL A 162 -7.91 -9.27 28.26
N LYS A 163 -7.10 -9.59 27.25
CA LYS A 163 -5.70 -9.15 27.19
C LYS A 163 -5.56 -7.64 27.22
N GLU A 164 -6.38 -6.93 26.44
CA GLU A 164 -6.40 -5.47 26.36
C GLU A 164 -6.89 -4.84 27.68
N GLY A 165 -7.92 -5.41 28.32
CA GLY A 165 -8.40 -4.96 29.63
C GLY A 165 -7.37 -5.16 30.74
N TRP A 166 -6.62 -6.26 30.70
CA TRP A 166 -5.47 -6.47 31.58
C TRP A 166 -4.31 -5.51 31.29
N ALA A 167 -4.00 -5.24 30.02
CA ALA A 167 -2.98 -4.27 29.64
C ALA A 167 -3.35 -2.84 30.08
N PHE A 168 -4.62 -2.45 29.91
CA PHE A 168 -5.16 -1.17 30.38
C PHE A 168 -5.03 -1.03 31.91
N LEU A 169 -5.38 -2.07 32.67
CA LEU A 169 -5.26 -2.06 34.13
C LEU A 169 -3.81 -2.13 34.62
N ALA A 170 -2.94 -2.86 33.94
CA ALA A 170 -1.54 -3.02 34.33
C ALA A 170 -0.65 -1.84 33.95
N HIS A 171 -0.99 -1.13 32.87
CA HIS A 171 -0.13 -0.11 32.27
C HIS A 171 -0.79 1.27 32.14
N HIS A 172 -2.06 1.44 32.51
CA HIS A 172 -2.82 2.69 32.30
C HIS A 172 -2.69 3.22 30.86
N GLU A 173 -2.51 2.31 29.90
CA GLU A 173 -2.28 2.65 28.51
C GLU A 173 -3.63 2.97 27.87
N GLU A 174 -3.84 4.24 27.49
CA GLU A 174 -4.98 4.60 26.65
C GLU A 174 -4.88 3.79 25.35
N VAL A 175 -5.90 2.97 25.11
CA VAL A 175 -5.95 2.12 23.92
C VAL A 175 -5.96 3.04 22.71
N PRO A 176 -4.96 2.98 21.80
CA PRO A 176 -4.93 3.85 20.65
C PRO A 176 -6.17 3.60 19.79
N GLN A 177 -6.97 4.65 19.58
CA GLN A 177 -8.05 4.61 18.59
C GLN A 177 -7.39 4.53 17.21
N GLU A 178 -7.42 3.34 16.60
CA GLU A 178 -6.95 3.19 15.23
C GLU A 178 -7.94 3.86 14.27
N PRO A 179 -7.47 4.56 13.22
CA PRO A 179 -8.36 5.19 12.27
C PRO A 179 -9.24 4.13 11.58
N PRO A 180 -10.46 4.49 11.17
CA PRO A 180 -11.29 3.62 10.36
C PRO A 180 -10.59 3.27 9.04
N GLY A 181 -10.83 2.07 8.54
CA GLY A 181 -10.08 1.54 7.42
C GLY A 181 -10.77 0.43 6.67
N ILE A 182 -10.08 -0.04 5.63
CA ILE A 182 -10.48 -1.11 4.73
C ILE A 182 -9.45 -2.22 4.87
N VAL A 183 -9.87 -3.46 5.09
CA VAL A 183 -9.02 -4.64 4.98
C VAL A 183 -9.21 -5.23 3.60
N LEU A 184 -8.12 -5.27 2.84
CA LEU A 184 -8.02 -5.91 1.55
C LEU A 184 -7.32 -7.26 1.74
N VAL A 185 -8.08 -8.34 1.57
CA VAL A 185 -7.55 -9.70 1.68
C VAL A 185 -7.19 -10.22 0.31
N VAL A 186 -5.91 -10.49 0.10
CA VAL A 186 -5.35 -10.94 -1.18
C VAL A 186 -4.40 -12.12 -0.95
N ASP A 187 -4.00 -12.79 -2.01
CA ASP A 187 -2.94 -13.78 -1.93
C ASP A 187 -1.59 -13.15 -1.55
N PRO A 188 -0.71 -13.86 -0.82
CA PRO A 188 0.55 -13.31 -0.35
C PRO A 188 1.49 -12.89 -1.48
N GLU A 189 1.45 -13.59 -2.62
CA GLU A 189 2.21 -13.21 -3.81
C GLU A 189 1.68 -11.91 -4.41
N ASP A 190 0.35 -11.77 -4.50
CA ASP A 190 -0.30 -10.56 -4.99
C ASP A 190 -0.07 -9.38 -4.06
N ALA A 191 -0.11 -9.58 -2.73
CA ALA A 191 0.24 -8.57 -1.74
C ALA A 191 1.67 -8.04 -1.96
N ARG A 192 2.63 -8.93 -2.20
CA ARG A 192 4.03 -8.57 -2.50
C ARG A 192 4.15 -7.79 -3.80
N ARG A 193 3.37 -8.13 -4.83
CA ARG A 193 3.33 -7.35 -6.09
C ARG A 193 2.78 -5.95 -5.87
N LEU A 194 1.70 -5.84 -5.09
CA LEU A 194 1.04 -4.56 -4.78
C LEU A 194 1.87 -3.65 -3.87
N HIS A 195 2.77 -4.23 -3.06
CA HIS A 195 3.57 -3.53 -2.07
C HIS A 195 4.25 -2.26 -2.64
N HIS A 196 4.92 -2.36 -3.78
CA HIS A 196 5.65 -1.22 -4.37
C HIS A 196 4.80 -0.27 -5.21
N LEU A 197 3.52 -0.63 -5.45
CA LEU A 197 2.57 0.21 -6.15
C LEU A 197 1.94 1.25 -5.24
N PHE A 198 1.79 1.00 -3.95
CA PHE A 198 1.26 2.00 -3.04
C PHE A 198 2.33 3.07 -2.73
N ARG A 199 2.20 4.21 -3.41
CA ARG A 199 3.08 5.38 -3.26
C ARG A 199 2.26 6.63 -3.00
N GLN A 200 2.87 7.58 -2.30
CA GLN A 200 2.29 8.88 -2.07
C GLN A 200 1.76 9.52 -3.37
N GLY A 201 0.54 10.05 -3.31
CA GLY A 201 -0.13 10.71 -4.43
C GLY A 201 -0.82 9.78 -5.43
N MET A 202 -0.74 8.46 -5.25
CA MET A 202 -1.50 7.54 -6.10
C MET A 202 -2.99 7.55 -5.79
N ALA A 203 -3.79 7.51 -6.84
CA ALA A 203 -5.24 7.46 -6.72
C ALA A 203 -5.74 6.02 -6.63
N LEU A 204 -6.63 5.78 -5.66
CA LEU A 204 -7.40 4.56 -5.49
C LEU A 204 -8.88 4.89 -5.69
N LEU A 205 -9.44 4.47 -6.82
CA LEU A 205 -10.87 4.55 -7.09
C LEU A 205 -11.56 3.34 -6.48
N VAL A 206 -12.50 3.54 -5.57
CA VAL A 206 -13.35 2.49 -5.01
C VAL A 206 -14.71 2.56 -5.69
N THR A 207 -15.15 1.45 -6.28
CA THR A 207 -16.46 1.29 -6.94
C THR A 207 -17.25 0.12 -6.35
N ALA A 208 -18.56 0.22 -6.38
CA ALA A 208 -19.48 -0.86 -6.05
C ALA A 208 -20.42 -1.02 -7.25
N ASN A 209 -19.87 -1.46 -8.39
CA ASN A 209 -20.73 -1.83 -9.49
C ASN A 209 -21.42 -3.13 -9.09
N THR A 210 -22.73 -3.03 -8.84
CA THR A 210 -23.59 -4.21 -8.84
C THR A 210 -23.86 -4.57 -10.30
N PRO A 211 -23.82 -5.86 -10.68
CA PRO A 211 -24.17 -6.30 -12.03
C PRO A 211 -25.62 -5.95 -12.38
#